data_AF-A0A4R8XD32-F1
#
_entry.id   AF-A0A4R8XD32-F1
#
_cell.length_a   1.000
_cell.length_b   1.000
_cell.length_c   1.000
_cell.angle_alpha   90.00
_cell.angle_beta   90.00
_cell.angle_gamma   90.00
#
_symmetry.space_group_name_H-M   'P 1'
#
loop_
_entity.id
_entity.type
_entity.pdbx_description
1 polymer ?
#
loop_
_entity_poly.entity_id
_entity_poly.type
_entity_poly.pdbx_seq_one_letter_code
_entity_poly.pdbx_strand_id
1 'polypeptide(L)' 'MSYVSYVFRSYFGISALESERLMLQVHNDGKAVVASGNREAMERHVEAMHGYGLWATLAKADA' A
#
# COMPACT_ATOMS: atom_id res chain seq x y z
N MET A 1 -1.68 13.47 -0.59
CA MET A 1 -2.15 12.81 -1.83
C MET A 1 -3.48 12.09 -1.59
N SER A 2 -4.61 12.72 -1.93
CA SER A 2 -5.97 12.20 -1.67
C SER A 2 -6.31 10.89 -2.40
N TYR A 3 -5.70 10.62 -3.56
CA TYR A 3 -5.97 9.40 -4.33
C TYR A 3 -5.33 8.16 -3.69
N VAL A 4 -4.08 8.25 -3.23
CA VAL A 4 -3.38 7.12 -2.58
C VAL A 4 -4.11 6.69 -1.31
N SER A 5 -4.53 7.65 -0.48
CA SER A 5 -5.32 7.33 0.72
C SER A 5 -6.69 6.77 0.38
N TYR A 6 -7.32 7.17 -0.72
CA TYR A 6 -8.54 6.54 -1.22
C TYR A 6 -8.32 5.08 -1.63
N VAL A 7 -7.25 4.76 -2.36
CA VAL A 7 -6.92 3.38 -2.76
C VAL A 7 -6.65 2.52 -1.52
N PHE A 8 -5.91 3.04 -0.54
CA PHE A 8 -5.63 2.32 0.71
C PHE A 8 -6.90 1.96 1.48
N ARG A 9 -7.85 2.89 1.60
CA ARG A 9 -9.16 2.61 2.19
C ARG A 9 -9.96 1.59 1.37
N SER A 10 -10.03 1.79 0.06
CA SER A 10 -10.95 1.04 -0.81
C SER A 10 -10.52 -0.40 -1.03
N TYR A 11 -9.21 -0.64 -1.19
CA TYR A 11 -8.68 -1.95 -1.51
C TYR A 11 -8.24 -2.73 -0.28
N PHE A 12 -7.53 -2.08 0.67
CA PHE A 12 -7.03 -2.74 1.87
C PHE A 12 -7.96 -2.61 3.09
N GLY A 13 -9.03 -1.81 3.00
CA GLY A 13 -9.95 -1.59 4.12
C GLY A 13 -9.33 -0.82 5.30
N ILE A 14 -8.22 -0.11 5.06
CA ILE A 14 -7.51 0.66 6.08
C ILE A 14 -8.38 1.84 6.51
N SER A 15 -8.35 2.22 7.79
CA SER A 15 -9.10 3.38 8.28
C SER A 15 -8.66 4.68 7.58
N ALA A 16 -9.51 5.72 7.61
CA ALA A 16 -9.17 7.00 6.98
C ALA A 16 -7.91 7.63 7.59
N LEU A 17 -7.80 7.60 8.91
CA LEU A 17 -6.65 8.14 9.64
C LEU A 17 -5.36 7.40 9.26
N GLU A 18 -5.40 6.07 9.24
CA GLU A 18 -4.21 5.26 8.92
C GLU A 18 -3.83 5.35 7.44
N SER A 19 -4.82 5.45 6.55
CA SER A 19 -4.58 5.66 5.11
C SER A 19 -3.91 7.01 4.85
N GLU A 20 -4.29 8.04 5.59
CA GLU A 20 -3.62 9.35 5.52
C GLU A 20 -2.19 9.27 6.06
N ARG A 21 -1.98 8.59 7.19
CA ARG A 21 -0.64 8.38 7.76
C ARG A 21 0.29 7.65 6.79
N LEU A 22 -0.14 6.53 6.21
CA LEU A 22 0.64 5.74 5.26
C LEU A 22 0.90 6.52 3.96
N MET A 23 -0.08 7.28 3.50
CA MET A 23 0.11 8.15 2.34
C MET A 23 1.17 9.23 2.62
N LEU A 24 1.14 9.87 3.79
CA LEU A 24 2.17 10.84 4.18
C LEU A 24 3.55 10.19 4.26
N GLN A 25 3.62 8.95 4.72
CA GLN A 25 4.85 8.17 4.72
C GLN A 25 5.38 7.95 3.29
N VAL A 26 4.52 7.59 2.33
CA VAL A 26 4.92 7.53 0.91
C VAL A 26 5.40 8.90 0.40
N HIS A 27 4.72 9.98 0.79
CA HIS A 27 5.07 11.32 0.34
C HIS A 27 6.44 11.80 0.86
N ASN A 28 6.74 11.52 2.13
CA ASN A 28 7.95 12.00 2.80
C ASN A 28 9.13 11.03 2.61
N ASP A 29 8.89 9.72 2.71
CA ASP A 29 9.92 8.68 2.77
C ASP A 29 10.03 7.89 1.45
N GLY A 30 9.15 8.17 0.48
CA GLY A 30 9.10 7.52 -0.83
C GLY A 30 8.46 6.12 -0.84
N LYS A 31 8.12 5.55 0.33
CA LYS A 31 7.51 4.20 0.44
C LYS A 31 6.74 4.01 1.75
N ALA A 32 5.82 3.05 1.76
CA ALA A 32 5.14 2.58 2.96
C ALA A 32 4.78 1.10 2.82
N VAL A 33 4.70 0.38 3.94
CA VAL A 33 4.19 -1.01 3.99
C VAL A 33 2.69 -0.96 4.25
N VAL A 34 1.89 -1.50 3.33
CA VAL A 34 0.42 -1.46 3.39
C VAL A 34 -0.23 -2.83 3.65
N ALA A 35 0.52 -3.91 3.43
CA ALA A 35 0.09 -5.27 3.68
C ALA A 35 1.30 -6.18 3.98
N SER A 36 1.08 -7.24 4.73
CA SER A 36 2.04 -8.32 4.97
C SER A 36 1.32 -9.66 4.96
N GLY A 37 2.00 -10.73 4.54
CA GLY A 37 1.40 -12.05 4.46
C GLY A 37 2.18 -13.01 3.59
N ASN A 38 1.52 -14.07 3.11
CA ASN A 38 2.14 -15.02 2.21
C ASN A 38 2.45 -14.39 0.85
N ARG A 39 3.40 -15.00 0.13
CA ARG A 39 3.90 -14.47 -1.14
C ARG A 39 2.79 -14.27 -2.18
N GLU A 40 1.90 -15.26 -2.33
CA GLU A 40 0.83 -15.23 -3.32
C GLU A 40 -0.17 -14.09 -3.08
N ALA A 41 -0.53 -13.81 -1.83
CA ALA A 41 -1.36 -12.66 -1.48
C ALA A 41 -0.65 -11.34 -1.78
N MET A 42 0.64 -11.24 -1.48
CA MET A 42 1.41 -10.01 -1.75
C MET A 42 1.58 -9.76 -3.26
N GLU A 43 1.78 -10.81 -4.06
CA GLU A 43 1.82 -10.71 -5.53
C GLU A 43 0.50 -10.15 -6.09
N ARG A 44 -0.66 -10.64 -5.60
CA ARG A 44 -1.97 -10.10 -5.97
C ARG A 44 -2.15 -8.62 -5.57
N HIS A 45 -1.64 -8.22 -4.41
CA HIS A 45 -1.69 -6.82 -4.01
C HIS A 45 -0.81 -5.92 -4.91
N VAL A 46 0.39 -6.36 -5.27
CA VAL A 46 1.27 -5.62 -6.19
C VAL A 46 0.61 -5.44 -7.55
N GLU A 47 0.03 -6.50 -8.12
CA GLU A 47 -0.68 -6.42 -9.40
C GLU A 47 -1.87 -5.44 -9.34
N ALA A 48 -2.69 -5.53 -8.28
CA ALA A 48 -3.80 -4.61 -8.09
C ALA A 48 -3.34 -3.14 -7.96
N MET A 49 -2.24 -2.88 -7.23
CA MET A 49 -1.70 -1.52 -7.10
C MET A 49 -1.29 -0.95 -8.44
N HIS A 50 -0.64 -1.74 -9.30
CA HIS A 50 -0.34 -1.32 -10.67
C HIS A 50 -1.61 -1.04 -11.48
N GLY A 51 -2.68 -1.83 -11.30
CA GLY A 51 -3.99 -1.58 -11.89
C GLY A 51 -4.63 -0.24 -11.44
N TYR A 52 -4.36 0.20 -10.20
CA TYR A 52 -4.76 1.53 -9.71
C TYR A 52 -3.82 2.66 -10.16
N GLY A 53 -2.76 2.35 -10.92
CA GLY A 53 -1.73 3.30 -11.33
C GLY A 53 -0.72 3.63 -10.23
N LEU A 54 -0.65 2.82 -9.16
CA LEU A 54 0.32 2.97 -8.09
C LEU A 54 1.48 2.00 -8.30
N TRP A 55 2.71 2.50 -8.21
CA TRP A 55 3.88 1.62 -8.21
C TRP A 55 3.98 0.92 -6.85
N ALA A 56 4.01 -0.41 -6.87
CA ALA A 56 4.20 -1.22 -5.67
C ALA A 56 5.27 -2.30 -5.88
N THR A 57 5.90 -2.69 -4.78
CA THR A 57 6.88 -3.78 -4.73
C THR A 57 6.58 -4.66 -3.52
N LEU A 58 7.07 -5.90 -3.56
CA LEU A 58 7.08 -6.80 -2.41
C LEU A 58 8.52 -7.07 -1.98
N ALA A 59 8.72 -7.25 -0.68
CA ALA A 59 10.01 -7.60 -0.10
C ALA A 59 9.80 -8.66 0.99
N LYS A 60 10.84 -9.45 1.25
CA LYS A 60 10.84 -10.33 2.42
C LYS A 60 10.88 -9.45 3.66
N ALA A 61 10.04 -9.74 4.65
CA ALA A 61 10.10 -9.06 5.93
C ALA A 61 11.47 -9.33 6.58
N ASP A 62 12.11 -8.27 7.08
CA ASP A 62 13.31 -8.41 7.90
C ASP A 62 12.94 -9.19 9.18
N ALA A 63 13.84 -10.11 9.59
CA ALA A 63 13.63 -11.02 10.72
C ALA A 63 13.67 -10.31 12.07
#